data_AF-A0A392UEN0-F1
#
_entry.id   AF-A0A392UEN0-F1
#
_cell.length_a   1.000
_cell.length_b   1.000
_cell.length_c   1.000
_cell.angle_alpha   90.00
_cell.angle_beta   90.00
_cell.angle_gamma   90.00
#
_symmetry.space_group_name_H-M   'P 1'
#
loop_
_entity.id
_entity.type
_entity.pdbx_description
1 polymer ?
#
loop_
_entity_poly.entity_id
_entity_poly.type
_entity_poly.pdbx_seq_one_letter_code
_entity_poly.pdbx_strand_id
1 'polypeptide(L)' 'YVDFSRADLVKMVLDWQGSVVEVSSSQFRNAIAQIQLLNPNIEFNLEGLDEEKEVWDGRIATPPEGDN' A
#
# COMPACT_ATOMS: atom_id res chain seq x y z
N TYR A 1 -4.63 -9.85 -36.71
CA TYR A 1 -3.93 -10.00 -35.42
C TYR A 1 -3.06 -8.77 -35.32
N VAL A 2 -3.36 -7.84 -34.42
CA VAL A 2 -2.56 -6.61 -34.26
C VAL A 2 -1.20 -7.00 -33.68
N ASP A 3 -0.11 -6.58 -34.33
CA ASP A 3 1.25 -6.75 -33.82
C ASP A 3 1.35 -6.10 -32.44
N PHE A 4 1.39 -6.93 -31.40
CA PHE A 4 1.59 -6.49 -30.02
C PHE A 4 3.08 -6.24 -29.82
N SER A 5 3.48 -4.97 -29.72
CA SER A 5 4.89 -4.62 -29.60
C SER A 5 5.41 -4.90 -28.18
N ARG A 6 6.72 -5.04 -28.04
CA ARG A 6 7.39 -5.03 -26.73
C ARG A 6 7.06 -3.76 -25.93
N ALA A 7 6.85 -2.64 -26.62
CA ALA A 7 6.45 -1.38 -25.98
C ALA A 7 5.03 -1.46 -25.38
N ASP A 8 4.08 -2.12 -26.05
CA ASP A 8 2.72 -2.32 -25.54
C ASP A 8 2.71 -3.23 -24.31
N LEU A 9 3.53 -4.28 -24.29
CA LEU A 9 3.71 -5.13 -23.12
C LEU A 9 4.26 -4.34 -21.92
N VAL A 10 5.32 -3.55 -22.13
CA VAL A 10 5.92 -2.72 -21.06
C VAL A 10 4.91 -1.72 -20.51
N LYS A 11 4.12 -1.08 -21.38
CA LYS A 11 3.07 -0.15 -20.96
C LYS A 11 2.00 -0.84 -20.12
N MET A 12 1.53 -2.03 -20.51
CA MET A 12 0.54 -2.79 -19.76
C MET A 12 1.06 -3.22 -18.38
N VAL A 13 2.31 -3.65 -18.28
CA VAL A 13 2.93 -4.01 -16.99
C VAL A 13 3.01 -2.79 -16.06
N LEU A 14 3.43 -1.64 -16.57
CA LEU A 14 3.49 -0.40 -15.79
C LEU A 14 2.11 0.08 -15.34
N ASP A 15 1.12 -0.01 -16.22
CA ASP A 15 -0.28 0.34 -15.91
C ASP A 15 -0.86 -0.60 -14.84
N TRP A 16 -0.61 -1.90 -14.97
CA TRP A 16 -1.01 -2.88 -13.96
C TRP A 16 -0.30 -2.66 -12.62
N GLN A 17 1.01 -2.37 -12.63
CA GLN A 17 1.76 -2.03 -11.43
C GLN A 17 1.21 -0.78 -10.75
N GLY A 18 0.91 0.28 -11.51
CA GLY A 18 0.28 1.49 -11.00
C GLY A 18 -1.09 1.19 -10.38
N SER A 19 -1.93 0.42 -11.07
CA SER A 19 -3.24 0.02 -10.60
C SER A 19 -3.19 -0.80 -9.30
N VAL A 20 -2.23 -1.73 -9.18
CA VAL A 20 -2.04 -2.52 -7.96
C VAL A 20 -1.60 -1.64 -6.80
N VAL A 21 -0.67 -0.70 -7.01
CA VAL A 21 -0.23 0.25 -5.98
C VAL A 21 -1.39 1.13 -5.49
N GLU A 22 -2.17 1.68 -6.42
CA GLU A 22 -3.34 2.51 -6.08
C GLU A 22 -4.42 1.74 -5.31
N VAL A 23 -4.64 0.47 -5.65
CA VAL A 23 -5.58 -0.42 -4.94
C VAL A 23 -5.09 -0.74 -3.53
N SER A 24 -3.81 -1.07 -3.36
CA SER A 24 -3.22 -1.35 -2.04
C SER A 24 -3.32 -0.16 -1.09
N SER A 25 -2.99 1.05 -1.58
CA SER A 25 -3.10 2.28 -0.79
C SER A 25 -4.55 2.56 -0.38
N SER A 26 -5.50 2.33 -1.29
CA SER A 26 -6.93 2.48 -1.03
C SER A 26 -7.42 1.48 0.02
N GLN A 27 -6.98 0.22 -0.03
CA GLN A 27 -7.33 -0.79 0.95
C GLN A 27 -6.77 -0.49 2.33
N PHE A 28 -5.52 -0.03 2.42
CA PHE A 28 -4.89 0.38 3.67
C PHE A 28 -5.69 1.50 4.36
N ARG A 29 -6.00 2.56 3.62
CA ARG A 29 -6.83 3.68 4.14
C ARG A 29 -8.21 3.23 4.57
N ASN A 30 -8.84 2.32 3.82
CA ASN A 30 -10.14 1.76 4.18
C ASN A 30 -10.08 0.91 5.46
N ALA A 31 -9.01 0.14 5.68
CA ALA A 31 -8.82 -0.62 6.91
C ALA A 31 -8.68 0.30 8.13
N ILE A 32 -7.91 1.39 8.01
CA ILE A 32 -7.79 2.42 9.06
C ILE A 32 -9.16 3.01 9.39
N ALA A 33 -9.93 3.39 8.37
CA ALA A 33 -11.27 3.96 8.56
C ALA A 33 -12.23 2.98 9.27
N GLN A 34 -12.19 1.70 8.91
CA GLN A 34 -12.98 0.66 9.59
C GLN A 34 -12.58 0.51 11.06
N ILE A 35 -11.29 0.52 11.37
CA ILE A 35 -10.80 0.41 12.75
C ILE A 35 -11.25 1.62 13.57
N GLN A 36 -11.15 2.84 13.02
CA GLN A 36 -11.64 4.06 13.69
C GLN A 36 -13.14 4.01 13.94
N LEU A 37 -13.92 3.56 12.95
CA LEU A 37 -15.37 3.43 13.06
C LEU A 37 -15.80 2.44 14.16
N LEU A 38 -15.08 1.31 14.28
CA LEU A 38 -15.36 0.28 15.28
C LEU A 38 -14.94 0.67 16.70
N ASN A 39 -14.11 1.71 16.85
CA ASN A 39 -13.56 2.17 18.13
C ASN A 39 -13.85 3.67 18.36
N PRO A 40 -15.12 4.08 18.47
CA PRO A 40 -15.50 5.50 18.47
C PRO A 40 -15.06 6.29 19.69
N ASN A 41 -14.62 5.61 20.77
CA ASN A 41 -14.18 6.24 22.01
C ASN A 41 -12.65 6.26 22.18
N ILE A 42 -11.91 5.84 21.15
CA ILE A 42 -10.44 5.76 21.17
C ILE A 42 -9.90 6.75 20.14
N GLU A 43 -9.04 7.66 20.58
CA GLU A 43 -8.28 8.51 19.67
C GLU A 43 -7.06 7.71 19.16
N PHE A 44 -6.97 7.54 17.83
CA PHE A 44 -5.87 6.82 17.21
C PHE A 44 -4.73 7.78 16.89
N ASN A 45 -3.53 7.49 17.39
CA ASN A 45 -2.33 8.15 16.91
C ASN A 45 -1.95 7.55 15.54
N LEU A 46 -2.03 8.36 14.49
CA LEU A 46 -1.68 7.98 13.12
C LEU A 46 -0.29 8.51 12.70
N GLU A 47 0.46 9.10 13.63
CA GLU A 47 1.79 9.63 13.33
C GLU A 47 2.73 8.52 12.83
N GLY A 48 3.31 8.75 11.65
CA GLY A 48 4.25 7.83 11.04
C GLY A 48 3.63 6.60 10.39
N LEU A 49 2.30 6.43 10.48
CA LEU A 49 1.55 5.35 9.84
C LEU A 49 1.66 5.45 8.31
N ASP A 50 2.03 4.35 7.69
CA ASP A 50 2.35 4.28 6.27
C ASP A 50 2.15 2.83 5.79
N GLU A 51 1.68 2.65 4.54
CA GLU A 51 1.35 1.33 4.01
C GLU A 51 2.59 0.42 3.84
N GLU A 52 3.78 1.01 3.74
CA GLU A 52 5.05 0.32 3.54
C GLU A 52 5.80 0.06 4.85
N LYS A 53 5.27 0.53 5.99
CA LYS A 53 5.91 0.41 7.31
C LYS A 53 5.34 -0.72 8.13
N GLU A 54 6.17 -1.21 9.05
CA GLU A 54 5.83 -2.30 9.95
C GLU A 54 5.84 -1.86 11.41
N VAL A 55 5.13 -2.59 12.26
CA VAL A 55 5.15 -2.38 13.71
C VAL A 55 6.23 -3.28 14.33
N TRP A 56 7.30 -2.66 14.82
CA TRP A 56 8.44 -3.31 15.43
C TRP A 56 8.59 -2.82 16.87
N ASP A 57 8.51 -3.73 17.84
CA ASP A 57 8.59 -3.41 19.27
C ASP A 57 7.61 -2.29 19.70
N GLY A 58 6.41 -2.28 19.09
CA GLY A 58 5.38 -1.26 19.36
C GLY A 58 5.63 0.11 18.70
N ARG A 59 6.63 0.23 17.82
CA ARG A 59 6.93 1.46 17.06
C ARG A 59 6.77 1.20 15.57
N ILE A 60 6.30 2.22 14.84
CA ILE A 60 6.21 2.15 13.38
C ILE A 60 7.61 2.43 12.81
N ALA A 61 8.15 1.47 12.06
CA ALA A 61 9.49 1.51 11.50
C ALA A 61 9.47 1.10 10.02
N THR A 62 10.44 1.61 9.26
CA THR A 62 10.68 1.12 7.91
C THR A 62 11.24 -0.30 8.01
N PRO A 63 10.68 -1.29 7.30
CA PRO A 63 11.23 -2.64 7.27
C PRO A 63 12.71 -2.60 6.85
N PRO A 64 13.54 -3.53 7.36
CA PRO A 64 14.91 -3.67 6.89
C PRO A 64 14.86 -3.93 5.39
N GLU A 65 15.75 -3.30 4.63
CA GLU A 65 15.93 -3.65 3.23
C GLU A 65 16.23 -5.15 3.19
N GLY A 66 15.33 -5.93 2.58
CA GLY A 66 15.56 -7.35 2.40
C GLY A 66 16.88 -7.52 1.66
N ASP A 67 17.83 -8.21 2.28
CA ASP A 67 19.08 -8.63 1.66
C ASP A 67 18.71 -9.36 0.36
N ASN A 68 18.96 -8.71 -0.78
CA ASN A 68 18.84 -9.28 -2.11
C ASN A 68 20.24 -9.56 -2.64
#